data_AF-A0A8S1E391-F1
#
_entry.id   AF-A0A8S1E391-F1
#
_cell.length_a   1.000
_cell.length_b   1.000
_cell.length_c   1.000
_cell.angle_alpha   90.00
_cell.angle_beta   90.00
_cell.angle_gamma   90.00
#
_symmetry.space_group_name_H-M   'P 1'
#
loop_
_entity.id
_entity.type
_entity.pdbx_description
1 polymer ?
#
loop_
_entity_poly.entity_id
_entity_poly.type
_entity_poly.pdbx_seq_one_letter_code
_entity_poly.pdbx_strand_id
1 'polypeptide(L)'
;MNKKQTKEPTVKAPECAMTPPSTPSSPTDENESIEFLYNSWQKFATTETGEPDHSIVVYRPEKDIANDFVPFDIDRFLAERLLKELDIDPKLALF
;
A
#
# COMPACT_ATOMS: atom_id res chain seq x y z
N MET A 1 6.68 61.37 -14.97
CA MET A 1 6.36 60.61 -13.73
C MET A 1 6.53 59.14 -14.03
N ASN A 2 7.52 58.53 -13.38
CA ASN A 2 8.04 57.19 -13.67
C ASN A 2 7.08 56.10 -13.18
N LYS A 3 6.54 55.28 -14.08
CA LYS A 3 5.86 54.03 -13.71
C LYS A 3 6.93 52.96 -13.49
N LYS A 4 7.20 52.65 -12.21
CA LYS A 4 8.03 51.51 -11.81
C LYS A 4 7.36 50.23 -12.27
N GLN A 5 8.02 49.47 -13.12
CA GLN A 5 7.61 48.14 -13.53
C GLN A 5 8.22 47.15 -12.54
N THR A 6 7.41 46.72 -11.56
CA THR A 6 7.80 45.72 -10.59
C THR A 6 7.79 44.35 -11.28
N LYS A 7 8.97 43.74 -11.42
CA LYS A 7 9.13 42.36 -11.87
C LYS A 7 8.57 41.44 -10.78
N GLU A 8 7.55 40.64 -11.11
CA GLU A 8 7.15 39.52 -10.27
C GLU A 8 8.29 38.48 -10.24
N PRO A 9 8.71 37.98 -9.07
CA PRO A 9 9.63 36.86 -9.02
C PRO A 9 8.88 35.58 -9.40
N THR A 10 9.31 34.95 -10.50
CA THR A 10 8.93 33.59 -10.85
C THR A 10 9.36 32.65 -9.73
N VAL A 11 8.42 32.28 -8.86
CA VAL A 11 8.59 31.19 -7.91
C VAL A 11 8.59 29.90 -8.72
N LYS A 12 9.78 29.40 -9.05
CA LYS A 12 9.94 28.03 -9.53
C LYS A 12 9.56 27.11 -8.37
N ALA A 13 8.39 26.48 -8.43
CA ALA A 13 8.07 25.35 -7.57
C ALA A 13 9.16 24.28 -7.78
N PRO A 14 9.73 23.67 -6.72
CA PRO A 14 10.54 22.49 -6.91
C PRO A 14 9.63 21.42 -7.48
N GLU A 15 9.93 20.96 -8.70
CA GLU A 15 9.34 19.75 -9.26
C GLU A 15 9.55 18.63 -8.24
N CYS A 16 8.49 18.24 -7.54
CA CYS A 16 8.44 16.98 -6.83
C CYS A 16 8.59 15.90 -7.90
N ALA A 17 9.82 15.47 -8.14
CA ALA A 17 10.13 14.32 -8.96
C ALA A 17 9.42 13.11 -8.33
N MET A 18 8.28 12.74 -8.92
CA MET A 18 7.59 11.47 -8.69
C MET A 18 8.43 10.35 -9.31
N THR A 19 9.68 10.19 -8.87
CA THR A 19 10.40 8.94 -9.13
C THR A 19 9.92 7.93 -8.10
N PRO A 20 9.32 6.79 -8.50
CA PRO A 20 9.08 5.71 -7.55
C PRO A 20 10.42 5.34 -6.91
N PRO A 21 10.50 5.10 -5.59
CA PRO A 21 11.74 4.63 -5.00
C PRO A 21 12.11 3.32 -5.68
N SER A 22 13.19 3.35 -6.46
CA SER A 22 13.74 2.20 -7.17
C SER A 22 14.16 1.16 -6.14
N THR A 23 13.37 0.08 -6.06
CA THR A 23 13.69 -1.18 -5.38
C THR A 23 13.83 -1.04 -3.86
N PRO A 24 13.08 -1.79 -3.03
CA PRO A 24 13.45 -1.89 -1.62
C PRO A 24 14.86 -2.47 -1.58
N SER A 25 15.82 -1.70 -1.06
CA SER A 25 17.14 -2.21 -0.75
C SER A 25 16.91 -3.35 0.24
N SER A 26 17.18 -4.60 -0.15
CA SER A 26 17.18 -5.70 0.81
C SER A 26 18.11 -5.28 1.95
N PRO A 27 17.64 -5.27 3.21
CA PRO A 27 18.51 -4.93 4.31
C PRO A 27 19.63 -5.97 4.35
N THR A 28 20.87 -5.49 4.28
CA THR A 28 22.08 -6.31 4.40
C THR A 28 22.18 -6.92 5.81
N ASP A 29 21.46 -6.34 6.77
CA ASP A 29 21.40 -6.76 8.16
C ASP A 29 19.96 -6.65 8.67
N GLU A 30 19.38 -7.78 9.05
CA GLU A 30 17.99 -7.90 9.51
C GLU A 30 17.72 -7.04 10.76
N ASN A 31 18.71 -6.90 11.64
CA ASN A 31 18.58 -6.14 12.88
C ASN A 31 18.41 -4.64 12.63
N GLU A 32 19.17 -4.07 11.69
CA GLU A 32 19.05 -2.65 11.33
C GLU A 32 17.66 -2.34 10.75
N SER A 33 17.09 -3.29 9.99
CA SER A 33 15.75 -3.15 9.43
C SER A 33 14.64 -3.19 10.49
N ILE A 34 14.80 -4.04 11.51
CA ILE A 34 13.86 -4.15 12.63
C ILE A 34 13.90 -2.88 13.47
N GLU A 35 15.10 -2.37 13.78
CA GLU A 35 15.26 -1.12 14.53
C GLU A 35 14.68 0.07 13.77
N PHE A 36 14.94 0.16 12.46
CA PHE A 36 14.36 1.19 11.61
C PHE A 36 12.82 1.17 11.66
N LEU A 37 12.23 -0.02 11.52
CA LEU A 37 10.79 -0.18 11.52
C LEU A 37 10.19 0.17 12.89
N TYR A 38 10.82 -0.29 13.97
CA TYR A 38 10.40 0.02 15.33
C TYR A 38 10.41 1.52 15.62
N ASN A 39 11.50 2.20 15.26
CA ASN A 39 11.65 3.65 15.45
C ASN A 39 10.65 4.44 14.59
N SER A 40 10.41 3.98 13.36
CA SER A 40 9.43 4.60 12.48
C SER A 40 8.00 4.44 13.02
N TRP A 41 7.69 3.27 13.55
CA TRP A 41 6.39 2.99 14.17
C TRP A 41 6.17 3.84 15.43
N GLN A 42 7.17 3.96 16.30
CA GLN A 42 7.08 4.83 17.48
C GLN A 42 6.82 6.29 17.10
N LYS A 43 7.59 6.84 16.14
CA LYS A 43 7.41 8.22 15.67
C LYS A 43 6.04 8.46 15.05
N PHE A 44 5.45 7.44 14.43
CA PHE A 44 4.09 7.54 13.92
C PHE A 44 3.06 7.54 15.05
N ALA A 45 3.26 6.70 16.08
CA ALA A 45 2.31 6.51 17.17
C ALA A 45 2.34 7.63 18.23
N THR A 46 3.33 8.52 18.21
CA THR A 46 3.51 9.59 19.19
C THR A 46 3.54 10.98 18.56
N THR A 47 3.15 11.98 19.33
CA THR A 47 3.21 13.40 18.97
C THR A 47 4.65 13.94 19.09
N GLU A 48 4.88 15.16 18.63
CA GLU A 48 6.18 15.85 18.79
C GLU A 48 6.63 15.99 20.25
N THR A 49 5.70 15.88 21.21
CA THR A 49 5.99 15.90 22.65
C THR A 49 6.24 14.51 23.25
N GLY A 50 6.13 13.45 22.46
CA GLY A 50 6.33 12.06 22.89
C GLY A 50 5.09 11.39 23.50
N GLU A 51 3.94 12.06 23.50
CA GLU A 51 2.68 11.50 24.00
C GLU A 51 1.97 10.67 22.91
N PRO A 52 1.12 9.70 23.25
CA PRO A 52 0.33 8.98 22.25
C PRO A 52 -0.49 9.92 21.36
N ASP A 53 -0.42 9.72 20.04
CA ASP A 53 -1.15 10.55 19.10
C ASP A 53 -2.62 10.09 18.98
N HIS A 54 -3.52 10.86 19.58
CA HIS A 54 -4.96 10.62 19.53
C HIS A 54 -5.64 11.02 18.22
N SER A 55 -4.91 11.66 17.29
CA SER A 55 -5.43 12.02 15.97
C SER A 55 -5.42 10.85 14.98
N ILE A 56 -4.70 9.77 15.29
CA ILE A 56 -4.61 8.58 14.46
C ILE A 56 -5.96 7.84 14.44
N VAL A 57 -6.62 7.86 13.29
CA VAL A 57 -7.86 7.12 13.07
C VAL A 57 -7.52 5.70 12.58
N VAL A 58 -7.92 4.70 13.36
CA VAL A 58 -7.79 3.30 12.95
C VAL A 58 -8.95 2.96 12.01
N TYR A 59 -8.65 2.76 10.73
CA TYR A 59 -9.62 2.18 9.81
C TYR A 59 -9.82 0.70 10.18
N ARG A 60 -10.98 0.40 10.77
CA ARG A 60 -11.47 -0.96 10.86
C ARG A 60 -12.45 -1.15 9.71
N PRO A 61 -12.17 -2.04 8.73
CA PRO A 61 -13.17 -2.38 7.74
C PRO A 61 -14.41 -2.88 8.47
N GLU A 62 -15.56 -2.27 8.19
CA GLU A 62 -16.84 -2.83 8.61
C GLU A 62 -16.93 -4.25 8.03
N LYS A 63 -17.28 -5.22 8.87
CA LYS A 63 -17.60 -6.58 8.43
C LYS A 63 -18.91 -6.63 7.64
N ASP A 64 -19.33 -5.53 7.04
CA ASP A 64 -20.48 -5.48 6.15
C ASP A 64 -20.03 -5.97 4.77
N ILE A 65 -19.67 -7.25 4.75
CA ILE A 65 -19.75 -8.05 3.55
C ILE A 65 -21.23 -8.00 3.17
N ALA A 66 -21.54 -7.47 2.00
CA ALA A 66 -22.91 -7.37 1.52
C ALA A 66 -23.57 -8.77 1.59
N ASN A 67 -24.84 -8.85 2.01
CA ASN A 67 -25.52 -10.14 2.22
C ASN A 67 -25.60 -11.00 0.94
N ASP A 68 -25.40 -10.37 -0.21
CA ASP A 68 -25.36 -10.95 -1.56
C ASP A 68 -23.93 -11.24 -2.06
N PHE A 69 -22.89 -10.93 -1.27
CA PHE A 69 -21.52 -11.24 -1.63
C PHE A 69 -21.31 -12.76 -1.63
N VAL A 70 -21.04 -13.28 -2.82
CA VAL A 70 -20.60 -14.67 -2.99
C VAL A 70 -19.08 -14.65 -3.18
N PRO A 71 -18.30 -15.20 -2.24
CA PRO A 71 -16.85 -15.28 -2.39
C PRO A 71 -16.49 -16.03 -3.67
N PHE A 72 -15.48 -15.54 -4.38
CA PHE A 72 -14.94 -16.26 -5.52
C PHE A 72 -14.19 -17.50 -5.03
N ASP A 73 -14.65 -18.67 -5.44
CA ASP A 73 -14.00 -19.94 -5.15
C ASP A 73 -12.78 -20.11 -6.07
N ILE A 74 -11.63 -19.61 -5.59
CA ILE A 74 -10.35 -19.66 -6.29
C ILE A 74 -9.97 -21.11 -6.56
N ASP A 75 -10.16 -22.00 -5.59
CA ASP A 75 -9.74 -23.40 -5.69
C ASP A 75 -10.52 -24.12 -6.78
N ARG A 76 -11.84 -23.92 -6.84
CA ARG A 76 -12.67 -24.46 -7.93
C ARG A 76 -12.27 -23.88 -9.29
N PHE A 77 -12.05 -22.58 -9.38
CA PHE A 77 -11.63 -21.96 -10.64
C PHE A 77 -10.29 -22.52 -11.15
N LEU A 78 -9.32 -22.66 -10.25
CA LEU A 78 -8.00 -23.21 -10.58
C LEU A 78 -8.09 -24.69 -10.97
N ALA A 79 -8.88 -25.49 -10.25
CA ALA A 79 -9.12 -26.88 -10.58
C ALA A 79 -9.77 -27.03 -11.98
N GLU A 80 -10.82 -26.24 -12.27
CA GLU A 80 -11.46 -26.23 -13.59
C GLU A 80 -10.49 -25.81 -14.71
N ARG A 81 -9.61 -24.83 -14.44
CA ARG A 81 -8.62 -24.36 -15.42
C ARG A 81 -7.58 -25.44 -15.70
N LEU A 82 -7.08 -26.10 -14.67
CA LEU A 82 -6.11 -27.20 -14.79
C LEU A 82 -6.71 -28.40 -15.53
N LEU A 83 -7.95 -28.80 -15.20
CA LEU A 83 -8.62 -29.91 -15.87
C LEU A 83 -8.86 -29.65 -17.37
N LYS A 84 -9.25 -28.42 -17.72
CA LYS A 84 -9.38 -27.99 -19.13
C LYS A 84 -8.05 -28.01 -19.87
N GLU A 85 -6.97 -27.60 -19.21
CA GLU A 85 -5.63 -27.57 -19.83
C GLU A 85 -5.08 -28.98 -20.07
N LEU A 86 -5.42 -29.93 -19.20
CA LEU A 86 -4.98 -31.33 -19.31
C LEU A 86 -5.92 -32.22 -20.14
N ASP A 87 -7.02 -31.67 -20.68
CA ASP A 87 -8.09 -32.41 -21.39
C ASP A 87 -8.64 -33.59 -20.57
N ILE A 88 -8.71 -33.44 -19.25
CA ILE A 88 -9.22 -34.46 -18.32
C ILE A 88 -10.71 -34.19 -18.09
N ASP A 89 -11.55 -35.20 -18.32
CA ASP A 89 -12.99 -35.11 -18.02
C ASP A 89 -13.17 -34.86 -16.51
N PRO A 90 -13.80 -33.74 -16.10
CA PRO A 90 -14.03 -33.43 -14.69
C PRO A 90 -14.84 -34.52 -13.95
N LYS A 91 -15.60 -35.37 -14.67
CA LYS A 91 -16.27 -36.55 -14.08
C LYS A 91 -15.33 -37.63 -13.56
N LEU A 92 -14.06 -37.63 -13.99
CA LEU A 92 -13.04 -38.59 -13.56
C LEU A 92 -12.22 -38.10 -12.37
N ALA A 93 -12.32 -36.82 -11.98
CA ALA A 93 -11.48 -36.20 -10.96
C ALA A 93 -12.22 -35.88 -9.65
N LEU A 94 -13.56 -35.98 -9.61
CA LEU A 94 -14.37 -35.82 -8.41
C LEU A 94 -14.60 -37.20 -7.76
N PHE A 95 -13.75 -37.55 -6.78
CA PHE A 95 -13.95 -38.65 -5.83
C PHE A 95 -14.09 -38.10 -4.41
#